data_AF-A0A4P7RIP0-F1
#
_entry.id   AF-A0A4P7RIP0-F1
#
_cell.length_a   1.000
_cell.length_b   1.000
_cell.length_c   1.000
_cell.angle_alpha   90.00
_cell.angle_beta   90.00
_cell.angle_gamma   90.00
#
_symmetry.space_group_name_H-M   'P 1'
#
loop_
_entity.id
_entity.type
_entity.pdbx_description
1 polymer ?
#
loop_
_entity_poly.entity_id
_entity_poly.type
_entity_poly.pdbx_seq_one_letter_code
_entity_poly.pdbx_strand_id
1 'polypeptide(L)' 'MLSTPVAITIGSVCIGFVLFVSAAAGAQQKWDRRGVIAMLILAICCLSVVPLTVALSAAV' A
#
# COMPACT_ATOMS: atom_id res chain seq x y z
N MET A 1 24.73 -1.71 1.12
CA MET A 1 23.85 -2.87 1.27
C MET A 1 22.52 -2.33 1.77
N LEU A 2 21.44 -2.46 1.01
CA LEU A 2 20.13 -1.95 1.41
C LEU A 2 19.69 -2.70 2.67
N SER A 3 19.39 -1.97 3.73
CA SER A 3 18.92 -2.60 4.97
C SER A 3 17.63 -3.33 4.67
N THR A 4 17.54 -4.61 5.04
CA THR A 4 16.38 -5.49 4.85
C THR A 4 15.04 -4.81 5.18
N PRO A 5 14.88 -4.05 6.28
CA PRO A 5 13.63 -3.34 6.56
C PRO A 5 13.29 -2.29 5.50
N VAL A 6 14.27 -1.57 4.97
CA VAL A 6 14.07 -0.54 3.93
C VAL A 6 13.60 -1.18 2.63
N ALA A 7 14.18 -2.33 2.25
CA ALA A 7 13.75 -3.07 1.07
C ALA A 7 12.29 -3.56 1.20
N ILE A 8 11.88 -4.01 2.39
CA ILE A 8 10.50 -4.43 2.68
C ILE A 8 9.54 -3.24 2.58
N THR A 9 9.91 -2.08 3.12
CA THR A 9 9.09 -0.86 3.01
C THR A 9 8.88 -0.46 1.55
N ILE A 10 9.95 -0.44 0.75
CA ILE A 10 9.87 -0.09 -0.67
C ILE A 10 8.95 -1.08 -1.40
N GLY A 11 9.11 -2.38 -1.18
CA GLY A 11 8.25 -3.40 -1.78
C GLY A 11 6.77 -3.22 -1.42
N SER A 12 6.46 -2.96 -0.15
CA SER A 12 5.09 -2.71 0.32
C SER A 12 4.48 -1.46 -0.32
N VAL A 13 5.26 -0.37 -0.42
CA VAL A 13 4.80 0.87 -1.04
C VAL A 13 4.49 0.65 -2.52
N CYS A 14 5.34 -0.08 -3.24
CA CYS A 14 5.10 -0.41 -4.64
C CYS A 14 3.80 -1.21 -4.82
N ILE A 15 3.55 -2.22 -3.98
CA ILE A 15 2.32 -3.03 -4.03
C ILE A 15 1.09 -2.15 -3.72
N GLY A 16 1.16 -1.32 -2.68
CA GLY A 16 0.10 -0.38 -2.33
C GLY A 16 -0.22 0.60 -3.47
N PHE A 17 0.81 1.08 -4.17
CA PHE A 17 0.65 1.98 -5.31
C PHE A 17 -0.03 1.31 -6.51
N VAL A 18 0.34 0.06 -6.82
CA VAL A 18 -0.32 -0.72 -7.89
C VAL A 18 -1.78 -0.96 -7.57
N LEU A 19 -2.11 -1.30 -6.32
CA LEU A 19 -3.49 -1.46 -5.87
C LEU A 19 -4.28 -0.15 -5.96
N PHE A 20 -3.65 0.97 -5.60
CA PHE A 20 -4.26 2.30 -5.70
C PHE A 20 -4.55 2.69 -7.15
N VAL A 21 -3.58 2.50 -8.06
CA VAL A 21 -3.75 2.76 -9.50
C VAL A 21 -4.82 1.84 -10.09
N SER A 22 -4.86 0.57 -9.68
CA SER A 22 -5.89 -0.39 -10.10
C SER A 22 -7.28 0.04 -9.64
N ALA A 23 -7.40 0.52 -8.40
CA ALA A 23 -8.65 1.08 -7.87
C ALA A 23 -9.08 2.34 -8.65
N ALA A 24 -8.14 3.24 -8.95
CA ALA A 24 -8.39 4.45 -9.72
C ALA A 24 -8.83 4.13 -11.16
N ALA A 25 -8.17 3.18 -11.82
CA ALA A 25 -8.56 2.69 -13.14
C ALA A 25 -9.93 1.99 -13.11
N GLY A 26 -10.19 1.17 -12.08
CA GLY A 26 -11.49 0.53 -11.85
C GLY A 26 -12.62 1.55 -11.65
N ALA A 27 -12.35 2.66 -10.95
CA ALA A 27 -13.31 3.75 -10.78
C ALA A 27 -13.70 4.39 -12.13
N GLN A 28 -12.74 4.55 -13.04
CA GLN A 28 -12.97 5.07 -14.40
C GLN A 28 -13.73 4.06 -15.28
N GLN A 29 -13.47 2.76 -15.10
CA GLN A 29 -14.09 1.66 -15.85
C GLN A 29 -15.45 1.20 -15.28
N LYS A 30 -16.08 1.97 -14.38
CA LYS A 30 -17.36 1.62 -13.71
C LYS A 30 -17.32 0.26 -12.99
N TRP A 31 -16.19 -0.10 -12.37
CA TRP A 31 -16.17 -1.23 -11.44
C TRP A 31 -17.12 -0.99 -10.28
N ASP A 32 -17.54 -2.10 -9.66
CA ASP A 32 -18.39 -2.08 -8.49
C ASP A 32 -17.76 -1.21 -7.39
N ARG A 33 -18.50 -0.21 -6.90
CA ARG A 33 -17.98 0.81 -5.99
C ARG A 33 -17.39 0.18 -4.73
N ARG A 34 -17.95 -0.94 -4.29
CA ARG A 34 -17.45 -1.72 -3.15
C ARG A 34 -16.06 -2.30 -3.41
N GLY A 35 -15.80 -2.80 -4.61
CA GLY A 35 -14.50 -3.36 -4.99
C GLY A 35 -13.41 -2.29 -5.03
N VAL A 36 -13.73 -1.12 -5.60
CA VAL A 36 -12.82 0.03 -5.65
C VAL A 36 -12.48 0.53 -4.24
N ILE A 37 -13.48 0.69 -3.38
CA ILE A 37 -13.28 1.12 -1.99
C ILE A 37 -12.44 0.11 -1.21
N ALA A 38 -12.72 -1.19 -1.37
CA ALA A 38 -11.94 -2.24 -0.71
C ALA A 38 -10.47 -2.23 -1.14
N MET A 39 -10.18 -2.09 -2.45
CA MET A 39 -8.80 -1.95 -2.94
C MET A 39 -8.11 -0.71 -2.39
N LEU A 40 -8.83 0.42 -2.30
CA LEU A 40 -8.28 1.66 -1.75
C LEU A 40 -7.91 1.50 -0.27
N ILE A 41 -8.78 0.89 0.53
CA ILE A 41 -8.51 0.62 1.95
C ILE A 41 -7.30 -0.31 2.11
N LEU A 42 -7.20 -1.35 1.27
CA LEU A 42 -6.09 -2.29 1.29
C LEU A 42 -4.76 -1.59 0.92
N ALA A 43 -4.78 -0.71 -0.08
CA ALA A 43 -3.64 0.10 -0.48
C ALA A 43 -3.17 1.02 0.65
N ILE A 44 -4.10 1.72 1.32
CA ILE A 44 -3.80 2.59 2.46
C ILE A 44 -3.20 1.78 3.61
N CYS A 45 -3.74 0.59 3.92
CA CYS A 45 -3.14 -0.29 4.93
C CYS A 45 -1.69 -0.67 4.60
N CYS A 46 -1.39 -1.08 3.36
CA CYS A 46 -0.01 -1.39 2.95
C CYS A 46 0.92 -0.17 3.02
N LEU A 47 0.39 1.02 2.70
CA LEU A 47 1.13 2.28 2.72
C LEU A 47 1.31 2.88 4.11
N SER A 48 0.49 2.51 5.09
CA SER A 48 0.58 3.07 6.45
C SER A 48 1.14 2.07 7.46
N VAL A 49 0.63 0.84 7.49
CA VAL A 49 0.97 -0.14 8.55
C VAL A 49 2.44 -0.58 8.45
N VAL A 50 2.96 -0.76 7.23
CA VAL A 50 4.34 -1.20 7.00
C VAL A 50 5.37 -0.13 7.36
N PRO A 51 5.28 1.12 6.87
CA PRO A 51 6.20 2.17 7.33
C PRO A 51 6.01 2.50 8.81
N LEU A 52 4.81 2.38 9.37
CA LEU A 52 4.58 2.57 10.81
C LEU A 52 5.30 1.51 11.64
N THR A 53 5.22 0.23 11.25
CA THR A 53 5.94 -0.86 11.94
C THR A 53 7.45 -0.74 11.80
N VAL A 54 7.96 -0.32 10.65
CA VAL A 54 9.40 -0.06 10.47
C VAL A 54 9.85 1.14 11.30
N ALA A 55 9.05 2.22 11.37
CA ALA A 55 9.35 3.37 12.21
C ALA A 55 9.34 3.02 13.70
N LEU A 56 8.34 2.25 14.16
CA LEU A 56 8.26 1.74 15.54
C LEU A 56 9.46 0.86 15.88
N SER A 57 9.84 -0.03 14.96
CA SER A 57 10.97 -0.94 15.15
C SER A 57 12.34 -0.26 15.07
N ALA A 58 12.42 0.95 14.50
CA ALA A 58 13.62 1.79 14.49
C ALA A 58 13.68 2.78 15.67
N ALA A 59 12.54 3.03 16.34
CA ALA A 59 12.43 3.89 17.50
C ALA A 59 12.70 3.16 18.84
N VAL A 60 12.62 1.82 18.82
CA VAL A 60 13.02 0.91 19.92
C VAL A 60 14.44 0.45 19.69
#